data_AF-W1X5L0-F1
#
_entry.id   AF-W1X5L0-F1
#
_cell.length_a   1.000
_cell.length_b   1.000
_cell.length_c   1.000
_cell.angle_alpha   90.00
_cell.angle_beta   90.00
_cell.angle_gamma   90.00
#
_symmetry.space_group_name_H-M   'P 1'
#
loop_
_entity.id
_entity.type
_entity.pdbx_description
1 polymer ?
#
loop_
_entity_poly.entity_id
_entity_poly.type
_entity_poly.pdbx_seq_one_letter_code
_entity_poly.pdbx_strand_id
1 'polypeptide(L)' 'LPENIKETFKLVIIGRKGPSYEKYKLRAENLNVDDKVIFTDFIPLEDMPLFYNAAEVLVYPSFYEGFGLPP' A
#
# COMPACT_ATOMS: atom_id res chain seq x y z
N LEU A 1 3.20 -9.51 14.30
CA LEU A 1 4.58 -9.04 14.08
C LEU A 1 5.18 -8.63 15.41
N PRO A 2 6.48 -8.86 15.65
CA PRO A 2 7.22 -8.25 16.74
C PRO A 2 6.98 -6.73 16.79
N GLU A 3 6.92 -6.15 17.99
CA GLU A 3 6.52 -4.74 18.16
C GLU A 3 7.47 -3.78 17.45
N ASN A 4 8.77 -4.07 17.47
CA ASN A 4 9.80 -3.33 16.75
C ASN A 4 9.53 -3.23 15.24
N ILE A 5 8.98 -4.29 14.63
CA ILE A 5 8.65 -4.28 13.19
C ILE A 5 7.42 -3.41 12.93
N LYS A 6 6.41 -3.48 13.80
CA LYS A 6 5.18 -2.66 13.65
C LYS A 6 5.42 -1.17 13.80
N GLU A 7 6.46 -0.77 14.52
CA GLU A 7 6.85 0.65 14.67
C GLU A 7 7.74 1.13 13.53
N THR A 8 8.44 0.21 12.85
CA THR A 8 9.39 0.56 11.78
C THR A 8 8.68 0.80 10.46
N PHE A 9 7.66 0.00 10.12
CA PHE A 9 7.07 0.02 8.78
C PHE A 9 5.74 0.74 8.70
N LYS A 10 5.55 1.49 7.62
CA LYS A 10 4.25 1.98 7.16
C LYS A 10 3.81 1.22 5.92
N LEU A 11 2.52 0.93 5.82
CA LEU A 11 1.91 0.39 4.60
C LEU A 11 1.52 1.55 3.69
N VAL A 12 2.10 1.59 2.50
CA VAL A 12 1.76 2.59 1.48
C VAL A 12 0.93 1.92 0.38
N ILE A 13 -0.32 2.33 0.22
CA ILE A 13 -1.22 1.84 -0.82
C ILE A 13 -1.27 2.89 -1.93
N ILE A 14 -0.64 2.56 -3.04
CA ILE A 14 -0.51 3.42 -4.21
C ILE A 14 -1.64 3.21 -5.22
N GLY A 15 -2.04 4.27 -5.91
CA GLY A 15 -3.00 4.22 -7.00
C GLY A 15 -4.29 4.99 -6.74
N ARG A 16 -5.10 5.15 -7.80
CA ARG A 16 -6.40 5.84 -7.73
C ARG A 16 -7.31 5.16 -6.71
N LYS A 17 -8.06 5.96 -5.97
CA LYS A 17 -9.17 5.47 -5.12
C LYS A 17 -10.18 4.72 -5.98
N GLY A 18 -10.08 3.40 -5.95
CA GLY A 18 -11.04 2.50 -6.58
C GLY A 18 -12.25 2.24 -5.69
N PRO A 19 -13.20 1.40 -6.15
CA PRO A 19 -14.41 1.06 -5.40
C PRO A 19 -14.17 0.50 -3.99
N SER A 20 -13.00 -0.11 -3.76
CA SER A 20 -12.63 -0.71 -2.47
C SER A 20 -11.94 0.25 -1.50
N TYR A 21 -11.67 1.51 -1.89
CA TYR A 21 -10.94 2.46 -1.06
C TYR A 21 -11.57 2.63 0.33
N GLU A 22 -12.87 2.92 0.40
CA GLU A 22 -13.58 3.13 1.67
C GLU A 22 -13.52 1.89 2.57
N LYS A 23 -13.61 0.69 1.97
CA LYS A 23 -13.48 -0.58 2.70
C LYS A 23 -12.11 -0.70 3.37
N TYR A 24 -11.04 -0.35 2.67
CA TYR A 24 -9.68 -0.43 3.21
C TYR A 24 -9.42 0.63 4.27
N LYS A 25 -9.87 1.86 4.04
CA LYS A 25 -9.77 2.94 5.00
C LYS A 25 -10.48 2.61 6.31
N LEU A 26 -11.76 2.20 6.22
CA LEU A 26 -12.55 1.79 7.38
C LEU A 26 -11.94 0.56 8.08
N ARG A 27 -11.28 -0.34 7.33
CA ARG A 27 -10.58 -1.48 7.94
C ARG A 27 -9.36 -1.04 8.75
N ALA A 28 -8.59 -0.05 8.27
CA ALA A 28 -7.46 0.49 9.01
C ALA A 28 -7.91 1.19 10.31
N GLU A 29 -8.97 1.99 10.23
CA GLU A 29 -9.59 2.66 11.38
C GLU A 29 -10.10 1.65 12.42
N ASN A 30 -10.85 0.63 12.00
CA ASN A 30 -11.36 -0.41 12.90
C ASN A 30 -10.24 -1.24 13.57
N LEU A 31 -9.06 -1.30 12.96
CA LEU A 31 -7.89 -1.97 13.51
C LEU A 31 -7.00 -1.02 14.33
N ASN A 32 -7.32 0.28 14.40
CA ASN A 32 -6.52 1.34 15.02
C ASN A 32 -5.08 1.36 14.48
N VAL A 33 -4.93 1.28 13.16
CA VAL A 33 -3.64 1.35 12.45
C VAL A 33 -3.66 2.37 11.32
N ASP A 34 -4.64 3.25 11.30
CA ASP A 34 -4.78 4.31 10.30
C ASP A 34 -3.59 5.27 10.27
N ASP A 35 -2.90 5.47 11.40
CA ASP A 35 -1.64 6.21 11.52
C ASP A 35 -0.45 5.52 10.80
N LYS A 36 -0.59 4.23 10.51
CA LYS A 36 0.42 3.38 9.85
C LYS A 36 0.10 3.06 8.40
N VAL A 37 -1.03 3.54 7.86
CA VAL A 37 -1.46 3.30 6.49
C VAL A 37 -1.55 4.62 5.72
N ILE A 38 -0.81 4.72 4.62
CA ILE A 38 -0.80 5.90 3.75
C ILE A 38 -1.48 5.54 2.43
N PHE A 39 -2.51 6.31 2.06
CA PHE A 39 -3.17 6.24 0.75
C PHE A 39 -2.72 7.45 -0.07
N THR A 40 -1.99 7.24 -1.17
CA THR A 40 -1.30 8.32 -1.89
C THR A 40 -2.12 8.99 -3.00
N ASP A 41 -3.32 8.47 -3.31
CA ASP A 41 -4.03 8.76 -4.56
C ASP A 41 -3.22 8.34 -5.81
N PHE A 42 -3.63 8.83 -6.99
CA PHE A 42 -2.96 8.57 -8.25
C PHE A 42 -1.51 9.08 -8.23
N ILE A 43 -0.58 8.19 -8.60
CA ILE A 43 0.81 8.53 -8.83
C ILE A 43 1.10 8.34 -10.33
N PRO A 44 1.75 9.30 -11.01
CA PRO A 44 2.21 9.15 -12.39
C PRO A 44 3.17 7.97 -12.56
N LEU A 45 3.23 7.39 -13.76
CA LEU A 45 4.09 6.23 -14.01
C LEU A 45 5.57 6.60 -13.86
N GLU A 46 5.97 7.81 -14.27
CA GLU A 46 7.33 8.31 -14.12
C GLU A 46 7.82 8.40 -12.67
N ASP A 47 6.90 8.49 -11.70
CA ASP A 47 7.22 8.59 -10.28
C ASP A 47 7.25 7.20 -9.61
N MET A 48 6.73 6.15 -10.24
CA MET A 48 6.72 4.79 -9.67
C MET A 48 8.10 4.28 -9.25
N PRO A 49 9.19 4.50 -10.01
CA PRO A 49 10.54 4.14 -9.58
C PRO A 49 10.94 4.76 -8.23
N LEU A 50 10.44 5.94 -7.86
CA LEU A 50 10.74 6.56 -6.57
C LEU A 50 10.16 5.73 -5.42
N PHE A 51 8.93 5.23 -5.59
CA PHE A 51 8.27 4.39 -4.59
C PHE A 51 8.94 3.02 -4.48
N TYR A 52 9.30 2.40 -5.61
CA TYR A 52 10.01 1.13 -5.60
C TYR A 52 11.38 1.22 -4.92
N ASN A 53 12.15 2.28 -5.21
CA ASN A 53 13.47 2.47 -4.60
C ASN A 53 13.39 2.84 -3.11
N ALA A 54 12.31 3.47 -2.66
CA ALA A 54 12.10 3.83 -1.26
C ALA A 54 11.49 2.70 -0.42
N ALA A 55 10.91 1.68 -1.04
CA ALA A 55 10.28 0.57 -0.35
C ALA A 55 11.30 -0.50 0.05
N GLU A 56 11.24 -0.94 1.32
CA GLU A 56 12.00 -2.12 1.75
C GLU A 56 11.36 -3.43 1.28
N VAL A 57 10.03 -3.42 1.10
CA VAL A 57 9.25 -4.60 0.69
C VAL A 57 8.14 -4.16 -0.26
N LEU A 58 8.00 -4.91 -1.35
CA LEU A 58 6.91 -4.78 -2.31
C LEU A 58 5.96 -5.97 -2.19
N VAL A 59 4.65 -5.71 -2.05
CA VAL A 59 3.64 -6.74 -1.76
C VAL A 59 2.57 -6.77 -2.84
N TYR A 60 2.26 -7.97 -3.34
CA TYR A 60 1.17 -8.24 -4.29
C TYR A 60 0.15 -9.19 -3.66
N PRO A 61 -0.89 -8.66 -2.97
CA PRO A 61 -1.84 -9.50 -2.24
C PRO A 61 -3.02 -9.99 -3.11
N SER A 62 -2.89 -9.97 -4.44
CA SER A 62 -3.93 -10.41 -5.38
C SER A 62 -4.02 -11.94 -5.47
N PHE A 63 -5.24 -12.46 -5.60
CA PHE A 63 -5.48 -13.91 -5.79
C PHE A 63 -5.06 -14.40 -7.17
N TYR A 64 -5.12 -13.53 -8.17
CA TYR A 64 -4.71 -13.80 -9.53
C TYR A 64 -4.28 -12.50 -10.18
N GLU A 65 -3.08 -12.48 -10.74
CA GLU A 65 -2.61 -11.43 -11.63
C GLU A 65 -2.62 -11.95 -13.06
N GLY A 66 -2.87 -11.04 -14.01
CA GLY A 66 -2.71 -11.32 -15.43
C GLY A 66 -1.23 -11.47 -15.79
N PHE A 67 -0.71 -10.67 -16.73
CA PHE A 67 0.62 -10.84 -17.34
C PHE A 67 1.85 -10.62 -16.42
N GLY A 68 1.67 -10.66 -15.10
CA GLY A 68 2.72 -10.99 -14.13
C GLY A 68 3.83 -9.97 -13.91
N LEU A 69 3.82 -8.82 -14.59
CA LEU A 69 4.77 -7.74 -14.33
C LEU A 69 4.02 -6.50 -13.84
N PRO A 70 4.44 -5.90 -12.71
CA PRO A 70 4.04 -4.54 -12.42
C PRO A 70 4.56 -3.60 -13.52
N PRO A 71 3.78 -2.59 -13.93
CA PRO A 71 4.31 -1.53 -14.79
C PRO A 71 5.47 -0.77 -14.12
#